data_AF-L9W9U9-F1
#
_entry.id   AF-L9W9U9-F1
#
_cell.length_a   1.000
_cell.length_b   1.000
_cell.length_c   1.000
_cell.angle_alpha   90.00
_cell.angle_beta   90.00
_cell.angle_gamma   90.00
#
_symmetry.space_group_name_H-M   'P 1'
#
loop_
_entity.id
_entity.type
_entity.pdbx_description
1 polymer ?
#
loop_
_entity_poly.entity_id
_entity_poly.type
_entity_poly.pdbx_seq_one_letter_code
_entity_poly.pdbx_strand_id
1 'polypeptide(L)'
;MTVAGCATRLGLADRVEVVQKYVRAHPRETADPIDVAVRRYDPDTGPYYHDDLHESLAGELGPDDPLEITDALAARLQAEFEIVEYRIRGCDVDDGDCRHTTLVREDFNALEAGDIADLVYRSSGAGLVSVSDSP
;
A
#
# COMPACT_ATOMS: atom_id res chain seq x y z
N MET A 1 -11.44 -25.90 -7.44
CA MET A 1 -11.99 -24.90 -8.39
C MET A 1 -10.86 -23.92 -8.64
N THR A 2 -10.23 -24.03 -9.81
CA THR A 2 -8.88 -23.51 -10.08
C THR A 2 -9.03 -22.32 -11.02
N VAL A 3 -9.22 -21.12 -10.47
CA VAL A 3 -9.28 -19.87 -11.26
C VAL A 3 -8.05 -18.99 -11.01
N ALA A 4 -7.29 -19.22 -9.94
CA ALA A 4 -6.07 -18.49 -9.61
C ALA A 4 -4.92 -18.70 -10.63
N GLY A 5 -4.97 -19.75 -11.46
CA GLY A 5 -3.85 -20.14 -12.34
C GLY A 5 -3.88 -19.61 -13.78
N CYS A 6 -4.91 -18.87 -14.20
CA CYS A 6 -5.02 -18.41 -15.59
C CYS A 6 -4.42 -17.02 -15.85
N ALA A 7 -4.33 -16.16 -14.84
CA ALA A 7 -3.77 -14.81 -15.00
C ALA A 7 -2.23 -14.82 -15.06
N THR A 8 -1.58 -15.70 -14.29
CA THR A 8 -0.11 -15.80 -14.18
C THR A 8 0.56 -16.22 -15.51
N ARG A 9 -0.14 -16.96 -16.39
CA ARG A 9 0.42 -17.47 -17.66
C ARG A 9 0.45 -16.45 -18.81
N LEU A 10 -0.05 -15.24 -18.63
CA LEU A 10 -0.01 -14.19 -19.66
C LEU A 10 1.06 -13.12 -19.41
N GLY A 11 1.89 -13.24 -18.35
CA GLY A 11 2.92 -12.24 -18.02
C GLY A 11 2.34 -10.87 -17.66
N LEU A 12 1.11 -10.86 -17.10
CA LEU A 12 0.37 -9.63 -16.80
C LEU A 12 0.46 -9.19 -15.34
N ALA A 13 0.91 -10.07 -14.45
CA ALA A 13 1.06 -9.78 -13.03
C ALA A 13 2.48 -10.06 -12.58
N ASP A 14 3.09 -9.10 -11.89
CA ASP A 14 4.39 -9.27 -11.24
C ASP A 14 4.14 -9.69 -9.78
N ARG A 15 4.86 -10.73 -9.34
CA ARG A 15 4.81 -11.20 -7.96
C ARG A 15 5.83 -10.41 -7.15
N VAL A 16 5.35 -9.65 -6.17
CA VAL A 16 6.20 -8.75 -5.38
C VAL A 16 6.01 -8.96 -3.90
N GLU A 17 7.08 -8.77 -3.14
CA GLU A 17 7.03 -8.58 -1.69
C GLU A 17 6.77 -7.10 -1.39
N VAL A 18 5.73 -6.82 -0.61
CA VAL A 18 5.35 -5.45 -0.23
C VAL A 18 6.25 -4.97 0.92
N VAL A 19 7.38 -4.35 0.59
CA VAL A 19 8.33 -3.87 1.60
C VAL A 19 7.88 -2.56 2.28
N GLN A 20 6.97 -1.81 1.65
CA GLN A 20 6.42 -0.58 2.22
C GLN A 20 5.00 -0.31 1.71
N LYS A 21 4.15 0.18 2.60
CA LYS A 21 2.79 0.67 2.34
C LYS A 21 2.67 2.08 2.92
N TYR A 22 2.18 3.05 2.15
CA TYR A 22 2.12 4.43 2.62
C TYR A 22 0.99 5.23 1.98
N VAL A 23 0.49 6.20 2.73
CA VAL A 23 -0.51 7.15 2.25
C VAL A 23 0.18 8.48 2.01
N ARG A 24 0.12 8.96 0.77
CA ARG A 24 0.63 10.27 0.38
C ARG A 24 -0.53 11.22 0.17
N ALA A 25 -0.48 12.38 0.79
CA ALA A 25 -1.50 13.41 0.69
C ALA A 25 -0.93 14.68 0.08
N HIS A 26 -1.73 15.33 -0.77
CA HIS A 26 -1.39 16.58 -1.45
C HIS A 26 -2.20 17.70 -0.80
N PRO A 27 -1.57 18.67 -0.13
CA PRO A 27 -2.26 19.82 0.43
C PRO A 27 -2.99 20.63 -0.66
N ARG A 28 -4.07 21.33 -0.26
CA ARG A 28 -4.84 22.20 -1.18
C ARG A 28 -4.11 23.48 -1.55
N GLU A 29 -3.24 23.93 -0.67
CA GLU A 29 -2.33 25.03 -0.96
C GLU A 29 -1.13 24.49 -1.75
N THR A 30 -0.44 25.34 -2.52
CA THR A 30 0.77 24.95 -3.28
C THR A 30 1.93 24.61 -2.35
N ALA A 31 1.82 23.47 -1.68
CA ALA A 31 2.79 22.87 -0.81
C ALA A 31 3.18 21.49 -1.37
N ASP A 32 4.35 21.01 -0.98
CA ASP A 32 4.81 19.70 -1.38
C ASP A 32 3.90 18.59 -0.80
N PRO A 33 3.75 17.46 -1.51
CA PRO A 33 3.03 16.30 -0.99
C PRO A 33 3.72 15.77 0.28
N ILE A 34 2.92 15.31 1.23
CA ILE A 34 3.40 14.74 2.49
C ILE A 34 2.99 13.28 2.60
N ASP A 35 3.85 12.45 3.20
CA ASP A 35 3.51 11.07 3.53
C ASP A 35 2.87 11.08 4.92
N VAL A 36 1.55 10.84 4.99
CA VAL A 36 0.77 10.97 6.24
C VAL A 36 0.85 9.72 7.12
N ALA A 37 1.20 8.58 6.51
CA ALA A 37 1.49 7.33 7.20
C ALA A 37 2.41 6.49 6.32
N VAL A 38 3.45 5.90 6.93
CA VAL A 38 4.36 4.97 6.26
C VAL A 38 4.51 3.73 7.11
N ARG A 39 4.07 2.58 6.59
CA ARG A 39 4.24 1.26 7.18
C ARG A 39 5.32 0.52 6.39
N ARG A 40 6.36 0.02 7.05
CA ARG A 40 7.46 -0.75 6.44
C ARG A 40 7.51 -2.14 6.99
N TYR A 41 8.11 -3.05 6.23
CA TYR A 41 8.42 -4.39 6.67
C TYR A 41 9.90 -4.53 6.99
N ASP A 42 10.20 -5.06 8.16
CA ASP A 42 11.52 -5.55 8.54
C ASP A 42 11.40 -7.06 8.80
N PRO A 43 12.26 -7.91 8.22
CA PRO A 43 12.11 -9.37 8.34
C PRO A 43 12.37 -9.90 9.75
N ASP A 44 13.10 -9.15 10.60
CA ASP A 44 13.41 -9.58 11.96
C ASP A 44 12.32 -9.18 12.96
N THR A 45 11.63 -8.06 12.70
CA THR A 45 10.68 -7.46 13.65
C THR A 45 9.25 -7.37 13.14
N GLY A 46 9.02 -7.61 11.85
CA GLY A 46 7.73 -7.54 11.19
C GLY A 46 7.36 -6.12 10.73
N PRO A 47 6.06 -5.87 10.46
CA PRO A 47 5.58 -4.57 10.03
C PRO A 47 5.72 -3.52 11.14
N TYR A 48 6.16 -2.31 10.80
CA TYR A 48 6.30 -1.19 11.74
C TYR A 48 6.03 0.16 11.06
N TYR A 49 5.63 1.19 11.83
CA TYR A 49 5.49 2.55 11.30
C TYR A 49 6.86 3.22 11.21
N HIS A 50 7.19 3.71 10.02
CA HIS A 50 8.36 4.53 9.78
C HIS A 50 7.96 5.99 10.00
N ASP A 51 8.49 6.59 11.07
CA ASP A 51 8.12 7.90 11.60
C ASP A 51 6.71 7.95 12.24
N ASP A 52 6.42 9.07 12.90
CA ASP A 52 5.14 9.31 13.54
C ASP A 52 4.02 9.48 12.50
N LEU A 53 2.82 8.98 12.83
CA LEU A 53 1.62 9.22 12.03
C LEU A 53 1.27 10.71 12.02
N HIS A 54 0.78 11.20 10.88
CA HIS A 54 0.20 12.53 10.80
C HIS A 54 -0.97 12.66 11.79
N GLU A 55 -1.21 13.87 12.31
CA GLU A 55 -2.22 14.13 13.35
C GLU A 55 -3.64 13.68 12.94
N SER A 56 -3.92 13.67 11.63
CA SER A 56 -5.18 13.21 11.05
C SER A 56 -5.43 11.71 11.23
N LEU A 57 -4.39 10.92 11.52
CA LEU A 57 -4.40 9.46 11.67
C LEU A 57 -4.01 9.00 13.09
N ALA A 58 -3.19 9.77 13.80
CA ALA A 58 -2.61 9.39 15.10
C ALA A 58 -3.63 9.07 16.21
N GLY A 59 -4.90 9.49 16.07
CA GLY A 59 -5.97 9.16 17.02
C GLY A 59 -6.74 7.87 16.74
N GLU A 60 -6.59 7.31 15.54
CA GLU A 60 -7.41 6.19 15.05
C GLU A 60 -6.59 4.92 14.78
N LEU A 61 -5.29 5.08 14.50
CA LEU A 61 -4.34 3.99 14.30
C LEU A 61 -3.33 3.97 15.45
N GLY A 62 -3.25 2.85 16.14
CA GLY A 62 -2.21 2.55 17.10
C GLY A 62 -0.86 2.20 16.44
N PRO A 63 0.23 2.16 17.22
CA PRO A 63 1.58 1.91 16.71
C PRO A 63 1.76 0.51 16.09
N ASP A 64 0.96 -0.46 16.53
CA ASP A 64 0.99 -1.85 16.07
C ASP A 64 -0.16 -2.18 15.11
N ASP A 65 -1.10 -1.24 14.91
CA ASP A 65 -2.27 -1.48 14.07
C ASP A 65 -1.87 -1.51 12.58
N PRO A 66 -2.43 -2.43 11.78
CA PRO A 66 -2.29 -2.43 10.32
C PRO A 66 -2.68 -1.08 9.73
N LEU A 67 -2.04 -0.69 8.62
CA LEU A 67 -2.37 0.58 7.95
C LEU A 67 -3.65 0.42 7.12
N GLU A 68 -4.80 0.42 7.78
CA GLU A 68 -6.12 0.32 7.14
C GLU A 68 -6.82 1.68 7.06
N ILE A 69 -7.23 2.09 5.86
CA ILE A 69 -7.95 3.34 5.65
C ILE A 69 -9.46 3.07 5.61
N THR A 70 -10.07 3.18 6.78
CA THR A 70 -11.54 3.10 6.94
C THR A 70 -12.25 4.22 6.18
N ASP A 71 -13.57 4.12 5.98
CA ASP A 71 -14.36 5.18 5.34
C ASP A 71 -14.29 6.51 6.10
N ALA A 72 -14.26 6.45 7.43
CA ALA A 72 -14.13 7.64 8.27
C ALA A 72 -12.77 8.33 8.07
N LEU A 73 -11.69 7.56 8.03
CA LEU A 73 -10.34 8.07 7.77
C LEU A 73 -10.22 8.63 6.36
N ALA A 74 -10.75 7.92 5.35
CA ALA A 74 -10.76 8.41 3.98
C ALA A 74 -11.49 9.74 3.85
N ALA A 75 -12.68 9.87 4.45
CA ALA A 75 -13.45 11.11 4.43
C ALA A 75 -12.71 12.26 5.13
N ARG A 76 -12.02 11.98 6.24
CA ARG A 76 -11.20 12.97 6.95
C ARG A 76 -10.03 13.46 6.11
N LEU A 77 -9.27 12.53 5.52
CA LEU A 77 -8.15 12.87 4.64
C LEU A 77 -8.62 13.68 3.43
N GLN A 78 -9.76 13.35 2.82
CA GLN A 78 -10.32 14.10 1.69
C GLN A 78 -10.89 15.48 2.09
N ALA A 79 -11.31 15.64 3.34
CA ALA A 79 -11.74 16.94 3.86
C ALA A 79 -10.55 17.90 4.03
N GLU A 80 -9.39 17.37 4.40
CA GLU A 80 -8.16 18.13 4.70
C GLU A 80 -7.30 18.36 3.45
N PHE A 81 -7.09 17.32 2.65
CA PHE A 81 -6.19 17.31 1.49
C PHE A 81 -6.96 17.42 0.17
N GLU A 82 -6.27 17.80 -0.90
CA GLU A 82 -6.85 17.83 -2.25
C GLU A 82 -6.85 16.43 -2.89
N ILE A 83 -5.72 15.74 -2.77
CA ILE A 83 -5.49 14.42 -3.36
C ILE A 83 -4.92 13.51 -2.29
N VAL A 84 -5.42 12.28 -2.24
CA VAL A 84 -4.92 11.23 -1.35
C VAL A 84 -4.57 10.03 -2.23
N GLU A 85 -3.31 9.61 -2.19
CA GLU A 85 -2.78 8.48 -2.92
C GLU A 85 -2.46 7.33 -1.95
N TYR A 86 -2.93 6.13 -2.29
CA TYR A 86 -2.62 4.90 -1.55
C TYR A 86 -1.52 4.16 -2.30
N ARG A 87 -0.32 4.12 -1.73
CA ARG A 87 0.88 3.70 -2.45
C ARG A 87 1.56 2.54 -1.76
N ILE A 88 2.16 1.69 -2.57
CA ILE A 88 3.02 0.60 -2.09
C ILE A 88 4.35 0.64 -2.81
N ARG A 89 5.38 0.12 -2.15
CA ARG A 89 6.65 -0.28 -2.75
C ARG A 89 6.72 -1.79 -2.70
N GLY A 90 6.63 -2.42 -3.86
CA GLY A 90 6.86 -3.85 -4.02
C GLY A 90 8.26 -4.09 -4.56
N CYS A 91 8.96 -5.10 -4.05
CA CYS A 91 10.20 -5.58 -4.63
C CYS A 91 9.95 -6.95 -5.27
N ASP A 92 10.48 -7.12 -6.48
CA ASP A 92 10.45 -8.41 -7.17
C ASP A 92 11.13 -9.48 -6.28
N VAL A 93 10.44 -10.60 -6.07
CA VAL A 93 10.94 -11.69 -5.22
C VAL A 93 12.11 -12.45 -5.84
N ASP A 94 12.26 -12.39 -7.16
CA ASP A 94 13.28 -13.12 -7.92
C ASP A 94 14.53 -12.26 -8.18
N ASP A 95 14.38 -10.97 -8.52
CA ASP A 95 15.49 -10.08 -8.92
C ASP A 95 15.74 -8.89 -7.96
N GLY A 96 14.86 -8.64 -6.99
CA GLY A 96 15.02 -7.56 -6.00
C GLY A 96 14.75 -6.15 -6.53
N ASP A 97 14.28 -6.02 -7.77
CA ASP A 97 13.91 -4.74 -8.38
C ASP A 97 12.67 -4.16 -7.69
N CYS A 98 12.82 -3.00 -7.05
CA CYS A 98 11.74 -2.37 -6.31
C CYS A 98 11.05 -1.27 -7.12
N ARG A 99 9.71 -1.29 -7.12
CA ARG A 99 8.88 -0.31 -7.81
C ARG A 99 7.79 0.24 -6.89
N HIS A 100 7.47 1.51 -7.10
CA HIS A 100 6.34 2.14 -6.45
C HIS A 100 5.12 2.08 -7.37
N THR A 101 3.95 1.88 -6.78
CA THR A 101 2.69 2.00 -7.50
C THR A 101 1.58 2.57 -6.63
N THR A 102 0.52 3.05 -7.27
CA THR A 102 -0.69 3.56 -6.62
C THR A 102 -1.80 2.55 -6.81
N LEU A 103 -2.52 2.27 -5.73
CA LEU A 103 -3.65 1.36 -5.66
C LEU A 103 -4.94 2.12 -5.35
N VAL A 104 -6.07 1.48 -5.62
CA VAL A 104 -7.35 1.90 -5.02
C VAL A 104 -7.36 1.51 -3.54
N ARG A 105 -8.18 2.21 -2.74
CA ARG A 105 -8.25 2.02 -1.28
C ARG A 105 -8.57 0.57 -0.87
N GLU A 106 -9.45 -0.10 -1.61
CA GLU A 106 -9.84 -1.48 -1.33
C GLU A 106 -8.63 -2.43 -1.45
N ASP A 107 -7.95 -2.41 -2.60
CA ASP A 107 -6.72 -3.17 -2.84
C ASP A 107 -5.62 -2.83 -1.84
N PHE A 108 -5.47 -1.54 -1.49
CA PHE A 108 -4.51 -1.10 -0.48
C PHE A 108 -4.81 -1.68 0.90
N ASN A 109 -6.06 -1.66 1.34
CA ASN A 109 -6.46 -2.20 2.65
C ASN A 109 -6.36 -3.73 2.70
N ALA A 110 -6.46 -4.42 1.56
CA ALA A 110 -6.30 -5.86 1.48
C ALA A 110 -4.83 -6.33 1.60
N LEU A 111 -3.87 -5.41 1.59
CA LEU A 111 -2.43 -5.67 1.69
C LEU A 111 -1.85 -5.16 3.00
N GLU A 112 -0.84 -5.84 3.52
CA GLU A 112 0.03 -5.38 4.60
C GLU A 112 1.51 -5.38 4.16
N ALA A 113 2.36 -4.65 4.88
CA ALA A 113 3.80 -4.72 4.60
C ALA A 113 4.32 -6.12 5.00
N GLY A 114 5.08 -6.77 4.12
CA GLY A 114 5.54 -8.17 4.26
C GLY A 114 4.72 -9.17 3.46
N ASP A 115 3.57 -8.76 2.93
CA ASP A 115 2.75 -9.62 2.06
C ASP A 115 3.46 -9.88 0.72
N ILE A 116 3.20 -11.07 0.17
CA ILE A 116 3.53 -11.37 -1.23
C ILE A 116 2.26 -11.24 -2.06
N ALA A 117 2.27 -10.31 -3.02
CA ALA A 117 1.12 -9.98 -3.83
C ALA A 117 1.41 -10.12 -5.33
N ASP A 118 0.40 -10.56 -6.08
CA ASP A 118 0.41 -10.53 -7.54
C ASP A 118 -0.24 -9.21 -8.00
N LEU A 119 0.56 -8.31 -8.58
CA LEU A 119 0.12 -6.98 -9.01
C LEU A 119 0.07 -6.87 -10.53
N VAL A 120 -1.05 -6.37 -11.05
CA VAL A 120 -1.18 -6.03 -12.47
C VAL A 120 -0.99 -4.53 -12.64
N TYR A 121 0.06 -4.13 -13.36
CA TYR A 121 0.29 -2.74 -13.72
C TYR A 121 -0.57 -2.34 -14.93
N ARG A 122 -1.28 -1.22 -14.80
CA ARG A 122 -2.08 -0.60 -15.87
C ARG A 122 -1.59 0.83 -16.10
N SER A 123 -1.95 1.42 -17.23
CA SER A 123 -1.52 2.77 -17.62
C SER A 123 -1.96 3.88 -16.63
N SER A 124 -2.95 3.60 -15.77
CA SER A 124 -3.54 4.52 -14.79
C SER A 124 -3.24 4.16 -13.32
N GLY A 125 -2.40 3.14 -13.05
CA GLY A 125 -2.12 2.63 -11.70
C GLY A 125 -1.95 1.10 -11.68
N ALA A 126 -1.85 0.47 -10.51
CA ALA A 126 -1.88 -0.99 -10.38
C ALA A 126 -3.20 -1.49 -9.77
N GLY A 127 -3.56 -2.73 -10.06
CA GLY A 127 -4.66 -3.44 -9.42
C GLY A 127 -4.18 -4.75 -8.82
N LEU A 128 -4.72 -5.10 -7.66
CA LEU A 128 -4.41 -6.33 -6.95
C LEU A 128 -5.15 -7.53 -7.57
N VAL A 129 -4.43 -8.62 -7.81
CA VAL A 129 -5.05 -9.86 -8.31
C VAL A 129 -5.24 -10.88 -7.19
N SER A 130 -4.23 -11.06 -6.34
CA SER A 130 -4.24 -12.02 -5.25
C SER A 130 -3.19 -11.66 -4.20
N VAL A 131 -3.44 -12.05 -2.95
CA VAL A 131 -2.53 -11.89 -1.81
C VAL A 131 -2.20 -13.26 -1.28
N SER A 132 -0.92 -13.49 -0.97
CA SER A 132 -0.46 -14.65 -0.22
C SER A 132 0.24 -14.17 1.05
N ASP A 133 -0.20 -14.69 2.18
CA ASP A 133 0.48 -14.53 3.46
C ASP A 133 1.86 -15.22 3.37
N SER A 134 2.91 -14.54 3.80
CA SER A 134 4.22 -15.18 3.96
C SER A 134 4.18 -16.12 5.19
N PRO A 135 4.69 -17.36 5.10
CA PRO A 135 4.66 -18.32 6.20
C PRO A 135 5.56 -17.94 7.39
#